data_AF-A0A9Q0V7P1-F1
#
_entry.id   AF-A0A9Q0V7P1-F1
#
_cell.length_a   1.000
_cell.length_b   1.000
_cell.length_c   1.000
_cell.angle_alpha   90.00
_cell.angle_beta   90.00
_cell.angle_gamma   90.00
#
_symmetry.space_group_name_H-M   'P 1'
#
loop_
_entity.id
_entity.type
_entity.pdbx_description
1 polymer ?
#
loop_
_entity_poly.entity_id
_entity_poly.type
_entity_poly.pdbx_seq_one_letter_code
_entity_poly.pdbx_strand_id
1 'polypeptide(L)'
;MEDHSQSLKLGLGSSYWTAPEVANPKRVGYGFPSDIWSLGCTVTEMSTRKHPQYINGENPLKLDRAIRSGKGPVVPDYLSDTLKNFINQCLQPDPNQPIF
;
A
#
# COMPACT_ATOMS: atom_id res chain seq x y z
N MET A 1 27.10 -8.88 -10.52
CA MET A 1 25.86 -9.44 -11.09
C MET A 1 24.81 -9.29 -10.01
N GLU A 2 23.95 -8.27 -10.14
CA GLU A 2 22.83 -8.09 -9.23
C GLU A 2 21.89 -9.29 -9.39
N ASP A 3 21.59 -9.95 -8.28
CA ASP A 3 20.77 -11.15 -8.25
C ASP A 3 19.30 -10.79 -8.53
N HIS A 4 18.95 -10.73 -9.82
CA HIS A 4 17.60 -10.49 -10.31
C HIS A 4 16.59 -11.57 -9.86
N SER A 5 17.04 -12.67 -9.24
CA SER A 5 16.18 -13.76 -8.78
C SER A 5 15.38 -13.43 -7.51
N GLN A 6 15.83 -12.47 -6.68
CA GLN A 6 15.04 -12.00 -5.53
C GLN A 6 13.87 -11.11 -5.94
N SER A 7 14.03 -10.31 -7.01
CA SER A 7 12.98 -9.43 -7.53
C SER A 7 11.76 -10.21 -8.06
N LEU A 8 12.03 -11.37 -8.67
CA LEU A 8 11.00 -12.27 -9.21
C LEU A 8 10.25 -13.06 -8.13
N LYS A 9 10.86 -13.34 -6.97
CA LYS A 9 10.18 -14.01 -5.84
C LYS A 9 9.29 -13.09 -5.01
N LEU A 10 9.54 -11.78 -5.04
CA LEU A 10 8.79 -10.79 -4.28
C LEU A 10 7.63 -10.14 -5.06
N GLY A 11 7.47 -10.42 -6.36
CA GLY A 11 6.40 -9.81 -7.16
C GLY A 11 6.40 -8.29 -7.08
N LEU A 12 7.60 -7.68 -7.03
CA LEU A 12 7.80 -6.28 -6.60
C LEU A 12 7.03 -5.27 -7.45
N GLY A 13 6.72 -5.60 -8.71
CA GLY A 13 5.92 -4.75 -9.60
C GLY A 13 4.53 -4.42 -9.07
N SER A 14 3.91 -5.29 -8.24
CA SER A 14 2.56 -5.09 -7.67
C SER A 14 2.59 -4.81 -6.15
N SER A 15 3.77 -4.85 -5.51
CA SER A 15 3.90 -4.77 -4.05
C SER A 15 3.46 -3.44 -3.44
N TYR A 16 3.59 -2.33 -4.17
CA TYR A 16 3.33 -1.00 -3.62
C TYR A 16 1.86 -0.68 -3.32
N TRP A 17 0.93 -1.43 -3.92
CA TRP A 17 -0.51 -1.35 -3.65
C TRP A 17 -0.98 -2.49 -2.73
N THR A 18 -0.06 -3.32 -2.24
CA THR A 18 -0.40 -4.49 -1.44
C THR A 18 -0.86 -4.07 -0.04
N ALA A 19 -1.99 -4.63 0.37
CA ALA A 19 -2.56 -4.44 1.70
C ALA A 19 -1.76 -5.20 2.79
N PRO A 20 -1.71 -4.71 4.03
CA PRO A 20 -0.92 -5.32 5.11
C PRO A 20 -1.29 -6.79 5.40
N GLU A 21 -2.58 -7.12 5.32
CA GLU A 21 -3.10 -8.47 5.50
C GLU A 21 -2.66 -9.42 4.38
N VAL A 22 -2.50 -8.92 3.16
CA VAL A 22 -2.03 -9.69 2.01
C VAL A 22 -0.53 -9.96 2.11
N ALA A 23 0.26 -9.00 2.60
CA ALA A 23 1.69 -9.17 2.81
C ALA A 23 2.03 -10.08 4.01
N ASN A 24 1.04 -10.47 4.83
CA ASN A 24 1.25 -11.32 5.98
C ASN A 24 0.87 -12.77 5.67
N PRO A 25 1.82 -13.70 5.50
CA PRO A 25 1.54 -15.09 5.13
C PRO A 25 0.76 -15.87 6.21
N LYS A 26 0.61 -15.32 7.42
CA LYS A 26 -0.20 -15.90 8.49
C LYS A 26 -1.68 -15.52 8.42
N ARG A 27 -2.05 -14.55 7.57
CA ARG A 27 -3.44 -14.13 7.36
C ARG A 27 -3.92 -14.66 6.00
N VAL A 28 -4.97 -15.47 6.01
CA VAL A 28 -5.73 -15.79 4.80
C VAL A 28 -6.67 -14.59 4.58
N GLY A 29 -6.70 -13.85 3.49
CA GLY A 29 -6.08 -13.93 2.17
C GLY A 29 -7.06 -13.18 1.25
N TYR A 30 -6.60 -12.16 0.52
CA TYR A 30 -7.32 -11.35 -0.48
C TYR A 30 -8.86 -11.28 -0.38
N GLY A 31 -9.40 -10.10 -0.08
CA GLY A 31 -10.83 -9.86 -0.09
C GLY A 31 -11.16 -8.40 -0.36
N PHE A 32 -12.43 -8.04 -0.20
CA PHE A 32 -12.91 -6.66 -0.40
C PHE A 32 -12.04 -5.59 0.29
N PRO A 33 -11.58 -5.75 1.56
CA PRO A 33 -10.70 -4.76 2.19
C PRO A 33 -9.38 -4.52 1.45
N SER A 34 -8.79 -5.57 0.87
CA SER A 34 -7.52 -5.45 0.13
C SER A 34 -7.68 -4.70 -1.19
N ASP A 35 -8.83 -4.83 -1.86
CA ASP A 35 -9.15 -4.07 -3.06
C ASP A 35 -9.31 -2.58 -2.71
N ILE A 36 -10.00 -2.28 -1.61
CA ILE A 36 -10.18 -0.92 -1.11
C ILE A 36 -8.83 -0.29 -0.73
N TRP A 37 -7.92 -1.03 -0.10
CA TRP A 37 -6.57 -0.55 0.15
C TRP A 37 -5.83 -0.18 -1.14
N SER A 38 -5.91 -1.06 -2.16
CA SER A 38 -5.28 -0.81 -3.46
C SER A 38 -5.87 0.41 -4.18
N LEU A 39 -7.17 0.68 -3.98
CA LEU A 39 -7.84 1.89 -4.46
C LEU A 39 -7.30 3.15 -3.76
N GLY A 40 -7.14 3.12 -2.43
CA GLY A 40 -6.53 4.22 -1.69
C GLY A 40 -5.10 4.54 -2.15
N CYS A 41 -4.32 3.49 -2.44
CA CYS A 41 -2.98 3.64 -3.03
C CYS A 41 -3.04 4.29 -4.42
N THR A 42 -3.92 3.82 -5.30
CA THR A 42 -4.09 4.33 -6.67
C THR A 42 -4.55 5.80 -6.69
N VAL A 43 -5.49 6.17 -5.83
CA VAL A 43 -5.96 7.56 -5.73
C VAL A 43 -4.85 8.49 -5.23
N THR A 44 -4.06 8.03 -4.26
CA THR A 44 -2.90 8.79 -3.77
C THR A 44 -1.85 8.98 -4.87
N GLU A 45 -1.57 7.92 -5.63
CA GLU A 45 -0.67 7.96 -6.79
C GLU A 45 -1.10 9.01 -7.82
N MET A 46 -2.35 8.96 -8.26
CA MET A 46 -2.90 9.92 -9.23
C MET A 46 -2.81 11.36 -8.72
N SER A 47 -3.03 11.56 -7.41
CA SER A 47 -2.99 12.88 -6.80
C SER A 47 -1.58 13.47 -6.67
N THR A 48 -0.56 12.61 -6.60
CA THR A 48 0.85 13.01 -6.39
C THR A 48 1.71 12.90 -7.64
N ARG A 49 1.27 12.11 -8.63
CA ARG A 49 2.07 11.65 -9.78
C ARG A 49 3.35 10.93 -9.36
N LYS A 50 3.32 10.29 -8.18
CA LYS A 50 4.43 9.56 -7.59
C LYS A 50 3.94 8.20 -7.13
N HIS A 51 4.86 7.24 -7.08
CA HIS A 51 4.58 5.91 -6.56
C HIS A 51 3.92 5.98 -5.16
N PRO A 52 2.83 5.23 -4.88
CA PRO A 52 2.05 5.36 -3.63
C PRO A 52 2.89 5.23 -2.35
N GLN A 53 3.83 4.28 -2.30
CA GLN A 53 4.76 4.14 -1.19
C GLN A 53 6.17 4.57 -1.61
N TYR A 54 6.31 5.84 -2.01
CA TYR A 54 7.61 6.43 -2.31
C TYR A 54 8.48 6.47 -1.04
N ILE A 55 9.22 5.40 -0.80
CA ILE A 55 10.27 5.34 0.22
C ILE A 55 11.56 5.77 -0.47
N ASN A 56 12.15 6.86 0.02
CA ASN A 56 13.42 7.37 -0.48
C ASN A 56 14.47 6.24 -0.51
N GLY A 57 14.93 5.90 -1.72
CA GLY A 57 15.78 4.74 -1.99
C GLY A 57 14.95 3.47 -2.04
N GLU A 58 14.72 2.98 -3.26
CA GLU A 58 14.04 1.73 -3.65
C GLU A 58 14.67 0.51 -2.96
N ASN A 59 14.38 0.33 -1.67
CA ASN A 59 14.83 -0.82 -0.91
C ASN A 59 13.61 -1.73 -0.67
N PRO A 60 13.50 -2.84 -1.41
CA PRO A 60 12.39 -3.77 -1.30
C PRO A 60 12.10 -4.24 0.14
N LEU A 61 13.12 -4.38 0.97
CA LEU A 61 12.97 -4.80 2.37
C LEU A 61 12.36 -3.70 3.24
N LYS A 62 12.62 -2.42 2.94
CA LYS A 62 11.98 -1.29 3.64
C LYS A 62 10.51 -1.17 3.27
N LEU A 63 10.20 -1.34 1.98
CA LEU A 63 8.82 -1.35 1.47
C LEU A 63 8.01 -2.48 2.11
N ASP A 64 8.54 -3.69 2.03
CA ASP A 64 7.93 -4.87 2.64
C ASP A 64 7.67 -4.69 4.15
N ARG A 65 8.64 -4.14 4.89
CA ARG A 65 8.47 -3.83 6.31
C ARG A 65 7.38 -2.78 6.55
N ALA A 66 7.31 -1.74 5.72
CA ALA A 66 6.29 -0.70 5.84
C ALA A 66 4.89 -1.28 5.65
N ILE A 67 4.70 -2.07 4.59
CA ILE A 67 3.43 -2.76 4.29
C ILE A 67 3.04 -3.66 5.46
N ARG A 68 3.94 -4.55 5.91
CA ARG A 68 3.63 -5.45 7.04
C ARG A 68 3.34 -4.71 8.36
N SER A 69 3.81 -3.47 8.51
CA SER A 69 3.51 -2.61 9.66
C SER A 69 2.20 -1.83 9.52
N GLY A 70 1.45 -2.00 8.42
CA GLY A 70 0.21 -1.26 8.17
C GLY A 70 0.43 0.18 7.73
N LYS A 71 1.63 0.55 7.30
CA LYS A 71 1.91 1.91 6.82
C LYS A 71 1.57 2.01 5.33
N GLY A 72 0.54 2.79 5.03
CA GLY A 72 0.17 3.13 3.65
C GLY A 72 0.91 4.35 3.09
N PRO A 73 0.52 4.81 1.88
CA PRO A 73 0.93 6.08 1.30
C PRO A 73 0.79 7.27 2.24
N VAL A 74 1.66 8.28 2.07
CA VAL A 74 1.46 9.58 2.72
C VAL A 74 0.39 10.36 1.96
N VAL A 75 -0.67 10.76 2.66
CA VAL A 75 -1.74 11.59 2.09
C VAL A 75 -1.25 13.06 2.06
N PRO A 76 -1.21 13.72 0.90
CA PRO A 76 -0.74 15.10 0.82
C PRO A 76 -1.69 16.12 1.45
N ASP A 77 -1.13 17.11 2.15
CA ASP A 77 -1.90 18.15 2.85
C ASP A 77 -2.70 19.08 1.91
N TYR A 78 -2.24 19.23 0.66
CA TYR A 78 -2.87 20.09 -0.34
C TYR A 78 -4.19 19.53 -0.90
N LEU A 79 -4.54 18.28 -0.58
CA LEU A 79 -5.79 17.68 -1.00
C LEU A 79 -6.97 18.22 -0.18
N SER A 80 -8.16 18.21 -0.79
CA SER A 80 -9.39 18.57 -0.09
C SER A 80 -9.66 17.63 1.08
N ASP A 81 -10.31 18.12 2.13
CA ASP A 81 -10.63 17.31 3.31
C ASP A 81 -11.48 16.08 2.96
N THR A 82 -12.41 16.22 2.01
CA THR A 82 -13.20 15.11 1.47
C THR A 82 -12.31 14.01 0.89
N LEU A 83 -11.32 14.37 0.08
CA LEU A 83 -10.43 13.40 -0.55
C LEU A 83 -9.46 12.77 0.47
N LYS A 84 -8.93 13.57 1.40
CA LYS A 84 -8.10 13.06 2.50
C LYS A 84 -8.87 12.04 3.35
N ASN A 85 -10.12 12.35 3.71
CA ASN A 85 -10.97 11.45 4.47
C ASN A 85 -11.28 10.16 3.70
N PHE A 86 -11.57 10.25 2.41
CA PHE A 86 -11.77 9.07 1.55
C PHE A 86 -10.52 8.18 1.52
N ILE A 87 -9.34 8.74 1.25
CA ILE A 87 -8.08 7.99 1.20
C ILE A 87 -7.78 7.32 2.56
N ASN A 88 -7.97 8.04 3.67
CA ASN A 88 -7.75 7.49 5.00
C ASN A 88 -8.71 6.34 5.33
N GLN A 89 -9.96 6.38 4.87
CA GLN A 89 -10.90 5.25 5.01
C GLN A 89 -10.50 4.07 4.13
N CYS A 90 -9.89 4.31 2.96
CA CYS A 90 -9.38 3.22 2.14
C CYS A 90 -8.14 2.55 2.75
N LEU A 91 -7.25 3.32 3.38
CA LEU A 91 -5.98 2.85 3.93
C LEU A 91 -6.10 2.34 5.39
N GLN A 92 -7.15 1.57 5.69
CA GLN A 92 -7.34 0.96 7.02
C GLN A 92 -6.50 -0.32 7.15
N PRO A 93 -5.55 -0.41 8.11
CA PRO A 93 -4.69 -1.58 8.24
C PRO A 93 -5.37 -2.82 8.83
N ASP A 94 -6.48 -2.62 9.56
CA ASP A 94 -7.30 -3.72 10.04
C ASP A 94 -8.43 -3.99 9.02
N PRO A 95 -8.39 -5.13 8.30
CA PRO A 95 -9.42 -5.45 7.30
C PRO A 95 -10.80 -5.71 7.91
N ASN A 96 -10.91 -5.82 9.25
CA ASN A 96 -12.19 -5.97 9.94
C ASN A 96 -12.82 -4.63 10.35
N GLN A 97 -12.10 -3.53 10.20
CA GLN A 97 -12.66 -2.22 10.47
C GLN A 97 -13.68 -1.86 9.40
N PRO A 98 -14.89 -1.38 9.77
CA PRO A 98 -15.87 -0.93 8.80
C PRO A 98 -15.31 0.14 7.88
N ILE A 99 -15.56 -0.03 6.58
CA ILE A 99 -15.19 0.90 5.53
C ILE A 99 -16.51 1.53 5.04
N PHE A 100 -16.66 2.84 5.29
CA PHE A 100 -17.85 3.67 5.02
C PHE A 100 -19.08 3.40 5.90
#